data_AF-A0A934HVM4-F1
#
_entry.id   AF-A0A934HVM4-F1
#
_cell.length_a   1.000
_cell.length_b   1.000
_cell.length_c   1.000
_cell.angle_alpha   90.00
_cell.angle_beta   90.00
_cell.angle_gamma   90.00
#
_symmetry.space_group_name_H-M   'P 1'
#
loop_
_entity.id
_entity.type
_entity.pdbx_description
1 polymer ?
#
loop_
_entity_poly.entity_id
_entity_poly.type
_entity_poly.pdbx_seq_one_letter_code
_entity_poly.pdbx_strand_id
1 'polypeptide(L)'
;MYEEAGTVAVRIMHDIWPRAFGTKPAEWNYECERRLLVQTESTDTAPIFRNYLREAIKEIILGELMPYEYTTRVLAIMKKHYPNGHIKNVRRARDCYSLVID
;
A
#
# COMPACT_ATOMS: atom_id res chain seq x y z
N MET A 1 39.56 -7.30 -12.72
CA MET A 1 39.61 -6.64 -11.39
C MET A 1 38.43 -5.69 -11.12
N TYR A 2 38.28 -4.55 -11.81
CA TYR A 2 37.15 -3.63 -11.54
C TYR A 2 35.78 -4.21 -11.97
N GLU A 3 35.72 -4.92 -13.09
CA GLU A 3 34.47 -5.53 -13.57
C GLU A 3 33.96 -6.64 -12.65
N GLU A 4 34.84 -7.55 -12.19
CA GLU A 4 34.47 -8.62 -11.27
C GLU A 4 33.98 -8.08 -9.92
N ALA A 5 34.63 -7.05 -9.39
CA ALA A 5 34.18 -6.37 -8.18
C ALA A 5 32.81 -5.71 -8.38
N GLY A 6 32.56 -5.12 -9.56
CA GLY A 6 31.26 -4.57 -9.94
C GLY A 6 30.17 -5.64 -10.04
N THR A 7 30.45 -6.78 -10.67
CA THR A 7 29.50 -7.90 -10.79
C THR A 7 29.15 -8.49 -9.42
N VAL A 8 30.14 -8.64 -8.53
CA VAL A 8 29.93 -9.12 -7.16
C VAL A 8 29.08 -8.12 -6.35
N ALA A 9 29.36 -6.82 -6.47
CA ALA A 9 28.58 -5.78 -5.80
C ALA A 9 27.11 -5.77 -6.26
N VAL A 10 26.85 -5.87 -7.57
CA VAL A 10 25.49 -5.94 -8.14
C VAL A 10 24.75 -7.18 -7.64
N ARG A 11 25.42 -8.35 -7.61
CA ARG A 11 24.82 -9.58 -7.09
C ARG A 11 24.43 -9.46 -5.62
N ILE A 12 25.27 -8.85 -4.79
CA ILE A 12 24.99 -8.61 -3.37
C ILE A 12 23.82 -7.62 -3.21
N MET A 13 23.77 -6.56 -4.01
CA MET A 13 22.66 -5.60 -4.00
C MET A 13 21.32 -6.27 -4.36
N HIS A 14 21.29 -7.11 -5.39
CA HIS A 14 20.10 -7.88 -5.76
C HIS A 14 19.61 -8.83 -4.67
N ASP A 15 20.50 -9.28 -3.79
CA ASP A 15 20.17 -10.17 -2.68
C ASP A 15 19.70 -9.40 -1.42
N ILE A 16 20.21 -8.17 -1.22
CA ILE A 16 19.85 -7.31 -0.08
C ILE A 16 18.56 -6.53 -0.35
N TRP A 17 18.37 -5.97 -1.54
CA TRP A 17 17.23 -5.09 -1.83
C TRP A 17 15.86 -5.73 -1.63
N PRO A 18 15.60 -6.99 -2.05
CA PRO A 18 14.33 -7.65 -1.75
C PRO A 18 14.10 -7.82 -0.24
N ARG A 19 15.18 -8.02 0.54
CA ARG A 19 15.09 -8.15 2.00
C ARG A 19 14.92 -6.81 2.72
N ALA A 20 15.50 -5.75 2.19
CA ALA A 20 15.41 -4.42 2.79
C ALA A 20 14.14 -3.66 2.39
N PHE A 21 13.69 -3.82 1.15
CA PHE A 21 12.59 -3.04 0.56
C PHE A 21 11.37 -3.87 0.16
N GLY A 22 11.51 -5.20 0.06
CA GLY A 22 10.40 -6.12 -0.22
C GLY A 22 9.59 -6.49 1.03
N THR A 23 10.11 -6.25 2.23
CA THR A 23 9.36 -6.40 3.48
C THR A 23 8.99 -5.05 4.06
N LYS A 24 7.72 -4.91 4.37
CA LYS A 24 7.16 -3.72 5.03
C LYS A 24 7.42 -3.78 6.54
N PRO A 25 7.59 -2.65 7.24
CA PRO A 25 7.50 -2.64 8.70
C PRO A 25 6.19 -3.30 9.17
N ALA A 26 6.24 -4.09 10.24
CA ALA A 26 5.10 -4.85 10.74
C ALA A 26 3.93 -3.93 11.12
N GLU A 27 4.24 -2.70 11.51
CA GLU A 27 3.33 -1.62 11.87
C GLU A 27 2.44 -1.19 10.69
N TRP A 28 2.84 -1.48 9.45
CA TRP A 28 2.10 -1.10 8.24
C TRP A 28 1.37 -2.27 7.57
N ASN A 29 1.22 -3.41 8.27
CA ASN A 29 0.55 -4.60 7.77
C ASN A 29 -0.91 -4.35 7.32
N TYR A 30 -1.54 -3.28 7.80
CA TYR A 30 -2.91 -2.91 7.48
C TYR A 30 -3.14 -2.49 6.01
N GLU A 31 -2.12 -2.09 5.26
CA GLU A 31 -2.35 -1.60 3.88
C GLU A 31 -2.47 -2.73 2.85
N CYS A 32 -2.24 -4.00 3.23
CA CYS A 32 -2.32 -5.16 2.33
C CYS A 32 -1.65 -4.94 0.95
N GLU A 33 -0.63 -4.09 0.89
CA GLU A 33 0.00 -3.62 -0.33
C GLU A 33 0.94 -4.71 -0.85
N ARG A 34 0.74 -5.19 -2.08
CA ARG A 34 1.67 -6.10 -2.75
C ARG A 34 2.71 -5.27 -3.50
N ARG A 35 3.94 -5.19 -2.97
CA ARG A 35 5.07 -4.55 -3.66
C ARG A 35 5.75 -5.54 -4.58
N LEU A 36 5.75 -5.24 -5.86
CA LEU A 36 6.48 -5.98 -6.87
C LEU A 36 7.73 -5.18 -7.26
N LEU A 37 8.90 -5.64 -6.81
CA LEU A 37 10.18 -5.09 -7.25
C LEU A 37 10.57 -5.81 -8.55
N VAL A 38 10.47 -5.11 -9.66
CA VAL A 38 10.90 -5.60 -10.97
C VAL A 38 12.08 -4.78 -11.45
N GLN A 39 13.11 -5.47 -11.93
CA GLN A 39 14.15 -4.85 -12.71
C GLN A 39 13.58 -4.59 -14.10
N THR A 40 13.56 -3.32 -14.51
CA THR A 40 13.06 -2.91 -15.83
C THR A 40 14.20 -2.31 -16.62
N GLU A 41 14.30 -2.69 -17.90
CA GLU A 41 15.21 -2.04 -18.85
C GLU A 41 14.69 -0.66 -19.28
N SER A 42 13.45 -0.33 -18.91
CA SER A 42 12.86 1.00 -19.13
C SER A 42 13.55 2.02 -18.24
N THR A 43 14.19 3.01 -18.85
CA THR A 43 14.70 4.21 -18.18
C THR A 43 13.60 5.25 -17.94
N ASP A 44 12.40 5.03 -18.49
CA ASP A 44 11.26 5.90 -18.28
C ASP A 44 10.83 5.85 -16.81
N THR A 45 10.86 7.01 -16.16
CA THR A 45 10.45 7.22 -14.76
C THR A 45 9.02 7.71 -14.64
N ALA A 46 8.32 7.86 -15.78
CA ALA A 46 6.92 8.26 -15.78
C ALA A 46 6.07 7.24 -15.01
N PRO A 47 5.16 7.71 -14.14
CA PRO A 47 4.26 6.83 -13.41
C PRO A 47 3.31 6.11 -14.38
N ILE A 48 3.18 4.80 -14.22
CA ILE A 48 2.20 4.02 -14.97
C ILE A 48 0.89 4.00 -14.18
N PHE A 49 -0.13 4.67 -14.72
CA PHE A 49 -1.47 4.57 -14.17
C PHE A 49 -2.13 3.27 -14.64
N ARG A 50 -2.53 2.43 -13.68
CA ARG A 50 -3.34 1.24 -13.94
C ARG A 50 -4.79 1.55 -13.61
N ASN A 51 -5.67 1.42 -14.60
CA ASN A 51 -7.11 1.55 -14.40
C ASN A 51 -7.64 0.25 -13.80
N TYR A 52 -8.07 0.30 -12.54
CA TYR A 52 -8.79 -0.78 -11.90
C TYR A 52 -10.29 -0.55 -12.06
N LEU A 53 -11.02 -1.61 -12.42
CA LEU A 53 -12.48 -1.61 -12.42
C LEU A 53 -13.00 -1.33 -11.01
N ARG A 54 -14.07 -0.55 -10.88
CA ARG A 54 -14.63 -0.20 -9.56
C ARG A 54 -15.10 -1.44 -8.81
N GLU A 55 -15.55 -2.43 -9.54
CA GLU A 55 -16.01 -3.73 -9.07
C GLU A 55 -14.87 -4.56 -8.45
N ALA A 56 -13.61 -4.20 -8.72
CA ALA A 56 -12.45 -4.84 -8.08
C ALA A 56 -12.23 -4.37 -6.64
N ILE A 57 -12.87 -3.28 -6.22
CA ILE A 57 -12.76 -2.74 -4.86
C ILE A 57 -13.64 -3.55 -3.92
N LYS A 58 -13.00 -4.33 -3.05
CA LYS A 58 -13.68 -5.22 -2.08
C LYS A 58 -13.85 -4.59 -0.70
N GLU A 59 -13.00 -3.62 -0.36
CA GLU A 59 -12.96 -3.00 0.96
C GLU A 59 -12.53 -1.53 0.86
N ILE A 60 -13.12 -0.69 1.69
CA ILE A 60 -12.85 0.75 1.83
C ILE A 60 -12.63 1.01 3.32
N ILE A 61 -11.49 1.57 3.68
CA ILE A 61 -11.13 1.85 5.07
C ILE A 61 -11.13 3.37 5.30
N LEU A 62 -11.88 3.85 6.30
CA LEU A 62 -12.00 5.25 6.66
C LEU A 62 -11.29 5.55 7.98
N GLY A 63 -10.48 6.62 8.02
CA GLY A 63 -9.74 7.02 9.22
C GLY A 63 -10.60 7.70 10.31
N GLU A 64 -10.20 7.50 11.57
CA GLU A 64 -10.82 7.99 12.81
C GLU A 64 -10.99 9.51 12.93
N LEU A 65 -10.16 10.32 12.27
CA LEU A 65 -10.15 11.78 12.46
C LEU A 65 -11.06 12.52 11.48
N MET A 66 -12.33 12.11 11.40
CA MET A 66 -13.35 12.80 10.61
C MET A 66 -14.52 13.23 11.48
N PRO A 67 -14.97 14.50 11.39
CA PRO A 67 -16.21 14.94 12.01
C PRO A 67 -17.39 14.06 11.56
N TYR A 68 -18.32 13.75 12.46
CA TYR A 68 -19.43 12.83 12.21
C TYR A 68 -20.23 13.16 10.92
N GLU A 69 -20.52 14.45 10.70
CA GLU A 69 -21.23 14.90 9.49
C GLU A 69 -20.43 14.63 8.22
N TYR A 70 -19.12 14.80 8.29
CA TYR A 70 -18.22 14.52 7.17
C TYR A 70 -18.14 13.02 6.88
N THR A 71 -17.97 12.20 7.92
CA THR A 71 -17.98 10.73 7.81
C THR A 71 -19.28 10.24 7.17
N THR A 72 -20.42 10.77 7.61
CA THR A 72 -21.74 10.42 7.05
C THR A 72 -21.82 10.73 5.56
N ARG A 73 -21.33 11.90 5.13
CA ARG A 73 -21.30 12.28 3.70
C ARG A 73 -20.37 11.37 2.90
N VAL A 74 -19.20 11.06 3.42
CA VAL A 74 -18.24 10.16 2.76
C VAL A 74 -18.84 8.77 2.60
N LEU A 75 -19.46 8.22 3.66
CA LEU A 75 -20.14 6.91 3.61
C LEU A 75 -21.24 6.87 2.55
N ALA A 76 -22.04 7.93 2.42
CA ALA A 76 -23.07 8.01 1.39
C ALA A 76 -22.49 7.97 -0.03
N ILE A 77 -21.39 8.71 -0.27
CA ILE A 77 -20.68 8.70 -1.55
C ILE A 77 -20.10 7.31 -1.84
N MET A 78 -19.46 6.69 -0.86
CA MET A 78 -18.84 5.37 -1.03
C MET A 78 -19.88 4.30 -1.32
N LYS A 79 -20.99 4.25 -0.58
CA LYS A 79 -22.10 3.32 -0.86
C LYS A 79 -22.71 3.51 -2.25
N LYS A 80 -22.81 4.76 -2.73
CA LYS A 80 -23.34 5.07 -4.06
C LYS A 80 -22.42 4.56 -5.18
N HIS A 81 -21.11 4.68 -5.02
CA HIS A 81 -20.14 4.35 -6.07
C HIS A 81 -19.56 2.94 -5.98
N TYR A 82 -19.58 2.33 -4.80
CA TYR A 82 -18.98 1.03 -4.50
C TYR A 82 -19.94 0.18 -3.66
N PRO A 83 -21.11 -0.21 -4.22
CA PRO A 83 -22.15 -0.92 -3.46
C PRO A 83 -21.71 -2.29 -2.93
N ASN A 84 -20.70 -2.91 -3.56
CA ASN A 84 -20.17 -4.22 -3.18
C ASN A 84 -18.95 -4.12 -2.24
N GLY A 85 -18.46 -2.92 -1.96
CA GLY A 85 -17.29 -2.70 -1.10
C GLY A 85 -17.68 -2.69 0.37
N HIS A 86 -16.98 -3.46 1.20
CA HIS A 86 -17.16 -3.40 2.65
C HIS A 86 -16.52 -2.12 3.18
N ILE A 87 -17.25 -1.34 3.95
CA ILE A 87 -16.71 -0.11 4.56
C ILE A 87 -16.35 -0.40 6.02
N LYS A 88 -15.09 -0.16 6.39
CA LYS A 88 -14.56 -0.32 7.74
C LYS A 88 -14.02 1.00 8.27
N ASN A 89 -14.03 1.17 9.58
CA ASN A 89 -13.38 2.31 10.21
C ASN A 89 -12.03 1.87 10.78
N VAL A 90 -11.02 2.69 10.62
CA VAL A 90 -9.71 2.48 11.24
C VAL A 90 -9.44 3.58 12.25
N ARG A 91 -9.03 3.15 13.44
CA ARG A 91 -8.65 4.03 14.55
C ARG A 91 -7.31 3.62 15.13
N ARG A 92 -6.61 4.57 15.75
CA ARG A 92 -5.38 4.29 16.46
C ARG A 92 -5.72 3.56 17.77
N ALA A 93 -4.96 2.52 18.07
CA ALA A 93 -4.99 1.94 19.40
C ALA A 93 -4.50 3.00 20.42
N ARG A 94 -5.14 3.08 21.57
CA ARG A 94 -4.84 4.11 22.58
C ARG A 94 -3.44 3.94 23.19
N ASP A 95 -2.99 2.70 23.31
CA ASP A 95 -1.84 2.35 24.15
C ASP A 95 -0.62 1.86 23.34
N CYS A 96 -0.71 1.86 22.01
CA CYS A 96 0.40 1.45 21.14
C CYS A 96 0.34 2.10 19.76
N TYR A 97 1.45 2.03 19.02
CA TYR A 97 1.55 2.48 17.63
C TYR A 97 0.91 1.46 16.66
N SER A 98 -0.32 1.05 16.93
CA SER A 98 -1.08 0.14 16.06
C SER A 98 -2.43 0.72 15.65
N LEU A 99 -3.02 0.13 14.61
CA LEU A 99 -4.35 0.49 14.10
C LEU A 99 -5.34 -0.63 14.43
N VAL A 100 -6.55 -0.25 14.83
CA VAL A 100 -7.70 -1.12 15.02
C VAL A 100 -8.68 -0.87 13.89
N ILE A 101 -9.08 -1.93 13.21
CA ILE A 101 -10.07 -1.89 12.13
C ILE A 101 -11.37 -2.48 12.69
N ASP A 102 -12.41 -1.64 12.79
CA ASP A 102 -13.76 -1.99 13.26
C ASP A 102 -14.72 -2.24 12.07
#